data_AF-A0A939XUF2-F1
#
_entry.id   AF-A0A939XUF2-F1
#
_cell.length_a   1.000
_cell.length_b   1.000
_cell.length_c   1.000
_cell.angle_alpha   90.00
_cell.angle_beta   90.00
_cell.angle_gamma   90.00
#
_symmetry.space_group_name_H-M   'P 1'
#
loop_
_entity.id
_entity.type
_entity.pdbx_description
1 polymer ?
#
loop_
_entity_poly.entity_id
_entity_poly.type
_entity_poly.pdbx_seq_one_letter_code
_entity_poly.pdbx_strand_id
1 'polypeptide(L)'
;RTGAPTFNGYTTDGIHAYFIEILPTEPSTIYYRIQYNDEEFTDWAEYEDVLSFTEDGHYRVEAYAVAPGKLDSYPISYEFYVTPFTGLSELASGKTVAGVRYYNMAGQEMQEANGMTIVVTTYTDGTTSAAKVIK
;
A
#
# COMPACT_ATOMS: atom_id res chain seq x y z
N ARG A 1 5.10 22.69 -25.13
CA ARG A 1 4.84 22.16 -23.76
C ARG A 1 5.58 20.83 -23.68
N THR A 2 6.70 20.81 -22.96
CA THR A 2 7.42 19.58 -22.60
C THR A 2 6.49 18.67 -21.81
N GLY A 3 6.55 17.37 -22.05
CA GLY A 3 5.67 16.44 -21.38
C GLY A 3 5.99 16.41 -19.88
N ALA A 4 5.00 16.82 -19.08
CA ALA A 4 5.09 16.72 -17.65
C ALA A 4 5.02 15.24 -17.25
N PRO A 5 5.62 14.83 -16.12
CA PRO A 5 5.42 13.48 -15.63
C PRO A 5 3.92 13.19 -15.43
N THR A 6 3.53 11.92 -15.42
CA THR A 6 2.17 11.55 -15.02
C THR A 6 2.22 10.66 -13.80
N PHE A 7 1.28 10.87 -12.89
CA PHE A 7 1.11 10.07 -11.68
C PHE A 7 0.08 8.97 -11.93
N ASN A 8 0.46 7.72 -11.70
CA ASN A 8 -0.47 6.59 -11.64
C ASN A 8 -0.56 6.10 -10.20
N GLY A 9 -1.71 6.35 -9.58
CA GLY A 9 -2.04 5.90 -8.24
C GLY A 9 -2.78 4.57 -8.24
N TYR A 10 -2.35 3.60 -7.45
CA TYR A 10 -3.11 2.34 -7.26
C TYR A 10 -2.98 1.78 -5.83
N THR A 11 -3.99 1.01 -5.43
CA THR A 11 -4.03 0.26 -4.17
C THR A 11 -3.95 -1.24 -4.48
N THR A 12 -3.18 -2.00 -3.71
CA THR A 12 -3.14 -3.46 -3.83
C THR A 12 -3.86 -4.12 -2.66
N ASP A 13 -4.80 -5.01 -2.93
CA ASP A 13 -5.43 -5.82 -1.90
C ASP A 13 -4.35 -6.62 -1.13
N GLY A 14 -4.22 -6.34 0.18
CA GLY A 14 -3.32 -7.06 1.09
C GLY A 14 -2.03 -6.32 1.48
N ILE A 15 -1.67 -5.21 0.83
CA ILE A 15 -0.63 -4.29 1.30
C ILE A 15 -1.30 -2.93 1.42
N HIS A 16 -1.50 -2.46 2.65
CA HIS A 16 -2.13 -1.17 2.97
C HIS A 16 -1.22 -0.01 2.54
N ALA A 17 -0.98 0.09 1.24
CA ALA A 17 -0.08 1.05 0.63
C ALA A 17 -0.78 1.66 -0.59
N TYR A 18 -0.70 2.98 -0.68
CA TYR A 18 -0.92 3.70 -1.92
C TYR A 18 0.39 3.73 -2.68
N PHE A 19 0.36 3.35 -3.95
CA PHE A 19 1.55 3.34 -4.80
C PHE A 19 1.44 4.43 -5.86
N ILE A 20 2.55 5.13 -6.09
CA ILE A 20 2.66 6.13 -7.14
C ILE A 20 3.79 5.74 -8.09
N GLU A 21 3.42 5.56 -9.35
CA GLU A 21 4.37 5.52 -10.46
C GLU A 21 4.42 6.90 -11.15
N ILE A 22 5.63 7.42 -11.34
CA ILE A 22 5.87 8.68 -12.06
C ILE A 22 6.49 8.37 -13.41
N LEU A 23 5.71 8.56 -14.48
CA LEU A 23 6.16 8.22 -15.83
C LEU A 23 6.76 9.43 -16.56
N PRO A 24 8.00 9.37 -17.05
CA PRO A 24 8.59 10.42 -17.85
C PRO A 24 8.07 10.37 -19.30
N THR A 25 7.92 11.53 -19.94
CA THR A 25 7.48 11.61 -21.35
C THR A 25 8.62 11.58 -22.37
N GLU A 26 9.85 11.82 -21.91
CA GLU A 26 11.12 11.80 -22.66
C GLU A 26 12.18 11.17 -21.73
N PRO A 27 13.33 10.66 -22.21
CA PRO A 27 14.38 10.18 -21.32
C PRO A 27 14.84 11.32 -20.40
N SER A 28 14.47 11.23 -19.12
CA SER A 28 14.67 12.28 -18.12
C SER A 28 14.88 11.68 -16.74
N THR A 29 15.69 12.34 -15.92
CA THR A 29 15.76 12.06 -14.49
C THR A 29 14.59 12.74 -13.80
N ILE A 30 13.86 12.03 -12.95
CA ILE A 30 12.73 12.56 -12.21
C ILE A 30 13.19 12.87 -10.79
N TYR A 31 12.82 14.05 -10.29
CA TYR A 31 12.97 14.41 -8.88
C TYR A 31 11.60 14.60 -8.27
N TYR A 32 11.45 14.18 -7.02
CA TYR A 32 10.22 14.30 -6.26
C TYR A 32 10.46 14.82 -4.84
N ARG A 33 9.40 15.32 -4.23
CA ARG A 33 9.32 15.61 -2.80
C ARG A 33 7.92 15.33 -2.29
N ILE A 34 7.81 15.07 -1.00
CA ILE A 34 6.56 14.65 -0.35
C ILE A 34 6.23 15.64 0.76
N GLN A 35 4.95 15.97 0.88
CA GLN A 35 4.37 16.63 2.05
C GLN A 35 3.33 15.69 2.67
N TYR A 36 3.35 15.57 3.99
CA TYR A 36 2.41 14.78 4.78
C TYR A 36 1.64 15.70 5.73
N ASN A 37 0.30 15.60 5.76
CA ASN A 37 -0.59 16.38 6.63
C ASN A 37 -0.27 17.89 6.69
N ASP A 38 0.00 18.50 5.53
CA ASP A 38 0.34 19.91 5.38
C ASP A 38 1.62 20.36 6.11
N GLU A 39 2.48 19.42 6.52
CA GLU A 39 3.81 19.70 7.05
C GLU A 39 4.76 20.27 5.97
N GLU A 40 5.99 20.60 6.34
CA GLU A 40 6.99 21.01 5.35
C GLU A 40 7.29 19.87 4.38
N PHE A 41 7.53 20.23 3.11
CA PHE A 41 7.98 19.26 2.13
C PHE A 41 9.34 18.69 2.53
N THR A 42 9.52 17.40 2.25
CA THR A 42 10.85 16.79 2.25
C THR A 42 11.77 17.50 1.25
N ASP A 43 13.08 17.29 1.42
CA ASP A 43 14.05 17.62 0.39
C ASP A 43 13.75 16.85 -0.91
N TRP A 44 14.24 17.40 -2.03
CA TRP A 44 14.14 16.77 -3.33
C TRP A 44 14.99 15.50 -3.38
N ALA A 45 14.38 14.40 -3.81
CA ALA A 45 15.02 13.11 -4.01
C ALA A 45 14.86 12.66 -5.47
N GLU A 46 15.82 11.88 -5.97
CA GLU A 46 15.71 11.24 -7.29
C GLU A 46 14.71 10.08 -7.21
N TYR A 47 13.81 10.00 -8.19
CA TYR A 47 12.83 8.93 -8.33
C TYR A 47 13.46 7.75 -9.06
N GLU A 48 13.55 6.60 -8.39
CA GLU A 48 14.14 5.38 -8.94
C GLU A 48 13.07 4.40 -9.44
N ASP A 49 11.97 4.28 -8.71
CA ASP A 49 10.87 3.35 -8.96
C ASP A 49 9.64 3.79 -8.13
N VAL A 50 8.71 2.91 -7.83
CA VAL A 50 7.45 3.19 -7.13
C VAL A 50 7.63 3.81 -5.73
N LEU A 51 6.87 4.88 -5.44
CA LEU A 51 6.68 5.42 -4.09
C LEU A 51 5.55 4.70 -3.37
N SER A 52 5.73 4.33 -2.10
CA SER A 52 4.72 3.64 -1.29
C SER A 52 4.35 4.43 -0.03
N PHE A 53 3.05 4.61 0.22
CA PHE A 53 2.52 5.39 1.34
C PHE A 53 1.55 4.52 2.15
N THR A 54 1.87 4.29 3.42
CA THR A 54 1.14 3.33 4.27
C THR A 54 0.48 3.95 5.50
N GLU A 55 0.87 5.18 5.85
CA GLU A 55 0.38 5.86 7.04
C GLU A 55 -0.89 6.66 6.71
N ASP A 56 -1.81 6.72 7.68
CA ASP A 56 -3.07 7.45 7.53
C ASP A 56 -2.80 8.94 7.38
N GLY A 57 -3.37 9.57 6.37
CA GLY A 57 -3.28 11.03 6.23
C GLY A 57 -3.35 11.55 4.80
N HIS A 58 -3.18 12.86 4.71
CA HIS A 58 -3.14 13.60 3.46
C HIS A 58 -1.70 13.67 2.94
N TYR A 59 -1.50 13.27 1.69
CA TYR A 59 -0.22 13.37 1.01
C TYR A 59 -0.30 14.27 -0.20
N ARG A 60 0.73 15.08 -0.37
CA ARG A 60 1.00 15.82 -1.59
C ARG A 60 2.38 15.44 -2.11
N VAL A 61 2.43 14.96 -3.35
CA VAL A 61 3.68 14.64 -4.04
C VAL A 61 3.89 15.68 -5.13
N GLU A 62 5.05 16.34 -5.10
CA GLU A 62 5.49 17.17 -6.20
C GLU A 62 6.62 16.49 -6.96
N ALA A 63 6.57 16.57 -8.29
CA ALA A 63 7.60 15.99 -9.14
C ALA A 63 7.92 16.88 -10.33
N TYR A 64 9.19 16.91 -10.73
CA TYR A 64 9.62 17.51 -11.99
C TYR A 64 10.58 16.58 -12.72
N ALA A 65 10.64 16.71 -14.04
CA ALA A 65 11.50 15.91 -14.91
C ALA A 65 12.61 16.78 -15.51
N VAL A 66 13.86 16.33 -15.39
CA VAL A 66 15.04 16.97 -16.00
C VAL A 66 15.42 16.18 -17.24
N ALA A 67 15.10 16.74 -18.40
CA ALA A 67 15.51 16.19 -19.68
C ALA A 67 16.88 16.77 -20.11
N PRO A 68 17.75 15.98 -20.77
CA PRO A 68 19.02 16.47 -21.30
C PRO A 68 18.84 17.72 -22.18
N GLY A 69 19.54 18.80 -21.83
CA GLY A 69 19.49 20.07 -22.59
C GLY A 69 18.26 20.93 -22.33
N LYS A 70 17.44 20.63 -21.31
CA LYS A 70 16.28 21.43 -20.90
C LYS A 70 16.49 21.88 -19.45
N LEU A 71 16.39 23.19 -19.20
CA LEU A 71 16.73 23.76 -17.90
C LEU A 71 15.54 23.97 -16.96
N ASP A 72 14.31 24.05 -17.48
CA ASP A 72 13.16 24.44 -16.67
C ASP A 72 11.96 23.51 -16.89
N SER A 73 11.62 22.75 -15.86
CA SER A 73 10.31 22.11 -15.70
C SER A 73 9.71 22.56 -14.38
N TYR A 74 8.49 23.09 -14.42
CA TYR A 74 7.73 23.39 -13.21
C TYR A 74 7.27 22.06 -12.59
N PRO A 75 7.32 21.93 -11.26
CA PRO A 75 6.81 20.73 -10.61
C PRO A 75 5.31 20.62 -10.84
N ILE A 76 4.87 19.38 -11.04
CA ILE A 76 3.47 19.00 -11.00
C ILE A 76 3.14 18.44 -9.63
N SER A 77 1.90 18.65 -9.18
CA SER A 77 1.43 18.23 -7.87
C SER A 77 0.37 17.14 -8.00
N TYR A 78 0.44 16.15 -7.11
CA TYR A 78 -0.57 15.10 -6.94
C TYR A 78 -0.95 14.97 -5.47
N GLU A 79 -2.24 15.11 -5.19
CA GLU A 79 -2.79 15.10 -3.83
C GLU A 79 -3.73 13.91 -3.66
N PHE A 80 -3.57 13.16 -2.57
CA PHE A 80 -4.38 11.99 -2.26
C PHE A 80 -4.44 11.76 -0.75
N TYR A 81 -5.46 11.03 -0.32
CA TYR A 81 -5.61 10.60 1.06
C TYR A 81 -5.32 9.10 1.15
N VAL A 82 -4.48 8.72 2.10
CA VAL A 82 -4.32 7.34 2.51
C VAL A 82 -5.20 7.15 3.73
N THR A 83 -6.22 6.31 3.61
CA THR A 83 -6.99 5.83 4.76
C THR A 83 -6.71 4.34 4.91
N PRO A 84 -6.04 3.89 5.98
CA PRO A 84 -5.87 2.47 6.22
C PRO A 84 -7.26 1.88 6.45
N PHE A 85 -7.57 0.79 5.75
CA PHE A 85 -8.81 0.06 5.99
C PHE A 85 -8.78 -0.53 7.41
N THR A 86 -9.50 0.08 8.35
CA THR A 86 -9.59 -0.39 9.75
C THR A 86 -10.47 -1.64 9.92
N GLY A 87 -11.07 -2.15 8.84
CA GLY A 87 -12.07 -3.23 8.90
C GLY A 87 -11.55 -4.62 9.29
N LEU A 88 -10.29 -4.77 9.74
CA LEU A 88 -9.74 -6.07 10.17
C LEU A 88 -8.62 -5.99 11.23
N SER A 89 -8.46 -4.87 11.95
CA SER A 89 -7.37 -4.73 12.95
C SER A 89 -7.76 -5.03 14.41
N GLU A 90 -9.05 -5.12 14.76
CA GLU A 90 -9.49 -5.31 16.16
C GLU A 90 -10.04 -6.71 16.53
N LEU A 91 -9.63 -7.79 15.85
CA LEU A 91 -10.24 -9.10 16.12
C LEU A 91 -9.36 -10.18 16.75
N ALA A 92 -8.09 -9.96 17.05
CA ALA A 92 -7.24 -11.08 17.52
C ALA A 92 -6.40 -10.84 18.78
N SER A 93 -6.29 -9.63 19.31
CA SER A 93 -5.53 -9.39 20.54
C SER A 93 -6.47 -9.28 21.74
N GLY A 94 -6.72 -10.41 22.40
CA GLY A 94 -7.48 -10.47 23.67
C GLY A 94 -8.77 -11.30 23.65
N LYS A 95 -9.14 -11.88 22.50
CA LYS A 95 -10.34 -12.73 22.41
C LYS A 95 -10.05 -14.17 22.81
N THR A 96 -10.88 -14.73 23.68
CA THR A 96 -10.82 -16.15 24.06
C THR A 96 -11.26 -17.01 22.87
N VAL A 97 -10.44 -18.01 22.52
CA VAL A 97 -10.73 -18.95 21.45
C VAL A 97 -11.84 -19.91 21.89
N ALA A 98 -12.89 -20.01 21.08
CA ALA A 98 -13.96 -20.99 21.23
C ALA A 98 -13.71 -22.25 20.38
N GLY A 99 -13.02 -22.13 19.25
CA GLY A 99 -12.67 -23.28 18.40
C GLY A 99 -11.74 -22.93 17.26
N VAL A 100 -11.05 -23.95 16.74
CA VAL A 100 -10.18 -23.85 15.56
C VAL A 100 -10.57 -24.94 14.58
N ARG A 101 -10.73 -24.57 13.31
CA ARG A 101 -11.00 -25.49 12.19
C ARG A 101 -9.97 -25.29 11.09
N TYR A 102 -9.65 -26.36 10.38
CA TYR A 102 -8.67 -26.37 9.31
C TYR A 102 -9.37 -26.69 8.00
N TYR A 103 -9.02 -25.99 6.92
CA TYR A 103 -9.54 -26.24 5.60
C TYR A 103 -8.41 -26.32 4.59
N ASN A 104 -8.49 -27.22 3.62
CA ASN A 104 -7.59 -27.19 2.48
C ASN A 104 -7.92 -26.01 1.54
N MET A 105 -7.08 -25.79 0.53
CA MET A 105 -7.29 -24.75 -0.50
C MET A 105 -8.58 -24.94 -1.31
N ALA A 106 -9.19 -26.13 -1.28
CA ALA A 106 -10.46 -26.43 -1.92
C ALA A 106 -11.68 -26.24 -0.97
N GLY A 107 -11.46 -25.77 0.25
CA GLY A 107 -12.51 -25.52 1.25
C GLY A 107 -13.01 -26.78 1.97
N GLN A 108 -12.31 -27.92 1.87
CA GLN A 108 -12.66 -29.13 2.61
C GLN A 108 -12.07 -29.09 4.01
N GLU A 109 -12.89 -29.38 5.03
CA GLU A 109 -12.45 -29.42 6.42
C GLU A 109 -11.47 -30.58 6.66
N MET A 110 -10.43 -30.30 7.45
CA MET A 110 -9.37 -31.22 7.80
C MET A 110 -9.25 -31.33 9.32
N GLN A 111 -8.81 -32.48 9.81
CA GLN A 111 -8.61 -32.71 11.25
C GLN A 111 -7.37 -31.98 11.79
N GLU A 112 -6.37 -31.79 10.94
CA GLU A 112 -5.11 -31.14 11.29
C GLU A 112 -4.57 -30.30 10.14
N ALA A 113 -3.74 -29.31 10.47
CA ALA A 113 -3.04 -28.52 9.46
C ALA A 113 -1.90 -29.34 8.84
N ASN A 114 -1.94 -29.51 7.52
CA ASN A 114 -0.91 -30.20 6.75
C ASN A 114 -0.65 -29.44 5.44
N GLY A 115 0.60 -29.03 5.22
CA GLY A 115 0.95 -28.20 4.05
C GLY A 115 0.19 -26.87 4.04
N MET A 116 -0.27 -26.44 2.86
CA MET A 116 -1.02 -25.20 2.72
C MET A 116 -2.46 -25.35 3.22
N THR A 117 -2.76 -24.71 4.36
CA THR A 117 -4.04 -24.84 5.07
C THR A 117 -4.62 -23.46 5.41
N ILE A 118 -5.95 -23.32 5.37
CA ILE A 118 -6.69 -22.18 5.90
C ILE A 118 -7.12 -22.53 7.33
N VAL A 119 -6.65 -21.76 8.31
CA VAL A 119 -7.02 -21.88 9.72
C VAL A 119 -8.13 -20.89 10.03
N VAL A 120 -9.28 -21.38 10.46
CA VAL A 120 -10.39 -20.55 10.91
C VAL A 120 -10.49 -20.65 12.42
N THR A 121 -10.30 -19.52 13.11
CA THR A 121 -10.44 -19.41 14.57
C THR A 121 -11.77 -18.75 14.87
N THR A 122 -12.60 -19.41 15.67
CA THR A 122 -13.83 -18.84 16.22
C THR A 122 -13.58 -18.40 17.66
N TYR A 123 -14.02 -17.20 18.00
CA TYR A 123 -13.90 -16.64 19.33
C TYR A 123 -15.22 -16.79 20.11
N THR A 124 -15.15 -16.68 21.44
CA THR A 124 -16.33 -16.83 22.32
C THR A 124 -17.40 -15.76 22.12
N ASP A 125 -17.05 -14.64 21.49
CA ASP A 125 -17.98 -13.57 21.13
C ASP A 125 -18.69 -13.81 19.78
N GLY A 126 -18.49 -14.97 19.16
CA GLY A 126 -19.10 -15.36 17.90
C GLY A 126 -18.38 -14.85 16.66
N THR A 127 -17.31 -14.06 16.82
CA THR A 127 -16.52 -13.57 15.69
C THR A 127 -15.53 -14.63 15.20
N THR A 128 -15.10 -14.53 13.93
CA THR A 128 -14.14 -15.45 13.33
C THR A 128 -12.98 -14.73 12.68
N SER A 129 -11.78 -15.32 12.76
CA SER A 129 -10.61 -14.94 11.96
C SER A 129 -10.20 -16.11 11.06
N ALA A 130 -9.70 -15.80 9.87
CA ALA A 130 -9.18 -16.81 8.94
C ALA A 130 -7.77 -16.42 8.49
N ALA A 131 -6.83 -17.36 8.57
CA ALA A 131 -5.44 -17.15 8.17
C ALA A 131 -4.96 -18.31 7.32
N LYS A 132 -4.17 -18.02 6.28
CA LYS A 132 -3.48 -19.04 5.48
C LYS A 132 -2.17 -19.39 6.16
N VAL A 133 -1.94 -20.66 6.44
CA VAL A 133 -0.77 -21.18 7.16
C VAL A 133 -0.10 -22.27 6.32
N ILE A 134 1.23 -22.30 6.34
CA ILE A 134 2.05 -23.39 5.82
C ILE A 134 2.69 -24.07 7.03
N LYS A 135 2.51 -25.38 7.17
CA LYS A 135 3.06 -26.18 8.26
C LYS A 135 3.77 -27.43 7.74
#